data_AF-A0A800BYX0-F1
#
_entry.id   AF-A0A800BYX0-F1
#
_cell.length_a   1.000
_cell.length_b   1.000
_cell.length_c   1.000
_cell.angle_alpha   90.00
_cell.angle_beta   90.00
_cell.angle_gamma   90.00
#
_symmetry.space_group_name_H-M   'P 1'
#
loop_
_entity.id
_entity.type
_entity.pdbx_description
1 polymer ?
#
loop_
_entity_poly.entity_id
_entity_poly.type
_entity_poly.pdbx_seq_one_letter_code
_entity_poly.pdbx_strand_id
1 'polypeptide(L)' 'MINIYVVVEGNSEEKFINDILSEYFANKSIFIQAEKVITGKNSVGKICKGGGNSYKYYKNHLQKRIKQFSKQ' A
#
# COMPACT_ATOMS: atom_id res chain seq x y z
N MET A 1 -2.41 9.98 -17.75
CA MET A 1 -2.42 9.97 -16.28
C MET A 1 -2.03 8.57 -15.82
N ILE A 2 -1.07 8.43 -14.91
CA ILE A 2 -0.58 7.12 -14.44
C ILE A 2 -0.84 7.04 -12.94
N ASN A 3 -1.50 5.96 -12.50
CA ASN A 3 -1.78 5.71 -11.09
C ASN A 3 -0.90 4.54 -10.62
N ILE A 4 -0.07 4.76 -9.60
CA ILE A 4 0.86 3.78 -9.05
C ILE A 4 0.42 3.45 -7.61
N TYR A 5 0.04 2.21 -7.38
CA TYR A 5 -0.24 1.69 -6.05
C TYR A 5 0.98 0.95 -5.52
N VAL A 6 1.56 1.45 -4.43
CA VAL A 6 2.76 0.86 -3.84
C VAL A 6 2.39 0.17 -2.54
N VAL A 7 2.70 -1.12 -2.47
CA VAL A 7 2.37 -1.99 -1.36
C VAL A 7 3.52 -1.94 -0.35
N VAL A 8 3.25 -1.52 0.90
CA VAL A 8 4.27 -1.26 1.93
C VAL A 8 3.98 -2.01 3.23
N GLU A 9 5.01 -2.38 4.01
CA GLU A 9 4.84 -3.03 5.32
C GLU A 9 4.86 -2.00 6.47
N GLY A 10 5.71 -0.97 6.35
CA GLY A 10 6.05 -0.04 7.43
C GLY A 10 5.31 1.30 7.38
N ASN A 11 5.13 1.93 8.55
CA ASN A 11 4.70 3.34 8.63
C ASN A 11 5.69 4.29 7.93
N SER A 12 6.98 3.98 7.99
CA SER A 12 8.03 4.83 7.41
C SER A 12 8.00 4.81 5.88
N GLU A 13 7.73 3.64 5.30
CA GLU A 13 7.55 3.46 3.85
C GLU A 13 6.27 4.16 3.38
N GLU A 14 5.16 3.98 4.10
CA GLU A 14 3.88 4.66 3.85
C GLU A 14 4.04 6.19 3.85
N LYS A 15 4.72 6.75 4.86
CA LYS A 15 5.04 8.19 4.91
C LYS A 15 5.97 8.63 3.81
N PHE A 16 7.06 7.92 3.54
CA PHE A 16 8.00 8.28 2.47
C PHE A 16 7.29 8.40 1.11
N ILE A 17 6.35 7.49 0.82
CA ILE A 17 5.61 7.51 -0.43
C ILE A 17 4.57 8.63 -0.44
N ASN A 18 3.79 8.79 0.62
CA ASN A 18 2.71 9.77 0.67
C ASN A 18 3.24 11.22 0.81
N ASP A 19 4.29 11.44 1.60
CA ASP A 19 4.79 12.76 1.97
C ASP A 19 5.93 13.27 1.06
N ILE A 20 6.63 12.39 0.33
CA ILE A 20 7.79 12.76 -0.52
C ILE A 20 7.58 12.33 -1.97
N LEU A 21 7.29 11.05 -2.23
CA LEU A 21 7.13 10.60 -3.62
C LEU A 21 5.88 11.17 -4.29
N SER A 22 4.74 11.25 -3.59
CA SER A 22 3.49 11.73 -4.17
C SER A 22 3.63 13.15 -4.73
N GLU A 23 4.27 14.06 -3.99
CA GLU A 23 4.51 15.45 -4.39
C GLU A 23 5.51 15.53 -5.56
N TYR A 24 6.62 14.79 -5.47
CA TYR A 24 7.61 14.74 -6.55
C TYR A 24 7.02 14.25 -7.88
N PHE A 25 6.14 13.24 -7.84
CA PHE A 25 5.53 12.64 -9.02
C PHE A 25 4.25 13.34 -9.50
N ALA A 26 3.54 14.08 -8.65
CA ALA A 26 2.39 14.90 -9.03
C ALA A 26 2.75 15.90 -10.16
N ASN A 27 3.93 16.51 -10.07
CA ASN A 27 4.51 17.39 -11.10
C ASN A 27 4.70 16.71 -12.48
N LYS A 28 4.57 15.39 -12.57
CA LYS A 28 4.66 14.59 -13.80
C LYS A 28 3.32 13.97 -14.22
N SER A 29 2.21 14.37 -13.59
CA SER A 29 0.87 13.74 -13.76
C SER A 29 0.86 12.24 -13.45
N ILE A 30 1.69 11.84 -12.48
CA ILE A 30 1.79 10.48 -11.94
C ILE A 30 1.31 10.55 -10.49
N PHE A 31 0.20 9.86 -10.19
CA PHE A 31 -0.36 9.80 -8.85
C PHE A 31 0.12 8.53 -8.17
N ILE A 32 0.86 8.67 -7.07
CA ILE A 32 1.36 7.54 -6.29
C ILE A 32 0.63 7.49 -4.96
N GLN A 33 0.14 6.30 -4.59
CA GLN A 33 -0.52 6.06 -3.32
C GLN A 33 0.14 4.86 -2.61
N ALA A 34 0.52 5.05 -1.34
CA ALA A 34 0.90 3.94 -0.48
C ALA A 34 -0.33 3.15 -0.04
N GLU A 35 -0.20 1.82 -0.03
CA GLU A 35 -1.20 0.93 0.55
C GLU A 35 -0.51 -0.01 1.54
N LYS A 36 -0.70 0.28 2.83
CA LYS A 36 -0.04 -0.47 3.88
C LYS A 36 -0.66 -1.85 4.08
N VAL A 37 0.17 -2.86 3.92
CA VAL A 37 -0.11 -4.25 4.23
C VAL A 37 -0.20 -4.42 5.73
N ILE A 38 -1.42 -4.53 6.22
CA ILE A 38 -1.69 -4.75 7.63
C ILE A 38 -1.25 -6.18 7.99
N THR A 39 -0.02 -6.36 8.46
CA THR A 39 0.47 -7.60 9.09
C THR A 39 -0.01 -7.73 10.54
N GLY A 40 -1.23 -7.24 10.85
CA GLY A 40 -1.96 -7.49 12.12
C GLY A 40 -2.69 -6.30 12.79
N LYS A 41 -2.22 -5.85 13.97
CA LYS A 41 -2.86 -4.86 14.86
C LYS A 41 -3.10 -3.54 14.14
N ASN A 42 -4.36 -3.31 13.82
CA ASN A 42 -4.91 -1.97 13.82
C ASN A 42 -5.33 -1.56 15.23
N SER A 43 -5.76 -0.31 15.38
CA SER A 43 -6.20 0.33 16.63
C SER A 43 -7.38 -0.36 17.35
N VAL A 44 -8.01 -1.38 16.73
CA VAL A 44 -9.08 -2.21 17.33
C VAL A 44 -8.55 -3.54 17.93
N GLY A 45 -7.23 -3.80 17.83
CA GLY A 45 -6.55 -4.92 18.51
C GLY A 45 -6.46 -6.23 17.71
N LYS A 46 -5.44 -6.38 16.84
CA LYS A 46 -5.21 -7.59 15.99
C LYS A 46 -3.72 -8.00 15.76
N ILE A 47 -2.81 -7.69 16.70
CA ILE A 47 -1.37 -8.10 16.81
C ILE A 47 -0.49 -7.94 15.52
N CYS A 48 0.19 -6.78 15.33
CA CYS A 48 0.92 -6.35 14.11
C CYS A 48 2.41 -6.67 14.25
N LYS A 49 2.93 -7.62 13.48
CA LYS A 49 4.37 -7.88 13.37
C LYS A 49 4.76 -7.84 11.90
N GLY A 50 5.63 -6.90 11.54
CA GLY A 50 6.22 -6.81 10.20
C GLY A 50 7.03 -8.06 9.84
N GLY A 51 7.43 -8.17 8.58
CA GLY A 51 8.01 -9.38 8.02
C GLY A 51 6.92 -10.28 7.45
N GLY A 52 6.29 -9.84 6.35
CA GLY A 52 5.37 -10.67 5.59
C GLY A 52 6.07 -11.84 4.90
N ASN A 53 6.44 -12.89 5.64
CA ASN A 53 7.17 -14.03 5.08
C ASN A 53 6.28 -15.02 4.29
N SER A 54 5.21 -14.53 3.65
CA SER A 54 4.27 -15.36 2.90
C SER A 54 3.73 -14.65 1.66
N TYR A 55 4.25 -15.05 0.49
CA TYR A 55 3.76 -14.64 -0.83
C TYR A 55 2.24 -14.77 -0.98
N LYS A 56 1.63 -15.80 -0.36
CA LYS A 56 0.17 -16.02 -0.38
C LYS A 56 -0.61 -14.86 0.24
N TYR A 57 -0.05 -14.17 1.24
CA TYR A 57 -0.67 -13.01 1.86
C TYR A 57 -0.72 -11.82 0.89
N TYR A 58 0.44 -11.42 0.34
CA TYR A 58 0.53 -10.35 -0.67
C TYR A 58 -0.31 -10.63 -1.90
N LYS A 59 -0.26 -11.86 -2.43
CA LYS A 59 -1.08 -12.28 -3.58
C LYS A 59 -2.58 -12.10 -3.30
N ASN A 60 -3.05 -12.55 -2.14
CA ASN A 60 -4.46 -12.39 -1.77
C ASN A 60 -4.85 -10.92 -1.57
N HIS A 61 -3.96 -10.10 -1.02
CA HIS A 61 -4.16 -8.66 -0.84
C HIS A 61 -4.29 -7.95 -2.21
N LEU A 62 -3.30 -8.13 -3.08
CA LEU A 62 -3.27 -7.61 -4.45
C LEU A 62 -4.50 -8.07 -5.25
N GLN A 63 -4.87 -9.36 -5.19
CA GLN A 63 -6.04 -9.87 -5.90
C GLN A 63 -7.36 -9.27 -5.42
N LYS A 64 -7.52 -9.01 -4.11
CA LYS A 64 -8.69 -8.28 -3.59
C LYS A 64 -8.72 -6.84 -4.10
N ARG A 65 -7.56 -6.19 -4.16
CA ARG A 65 -7.44 -4.78 -4.54
C ARG A 65 -7.64 -4.56 -6.04
N ILE A 66 -7.05 -5.40 -6.88
CA ILE A 66 -7.31 -5.43 -8.34
C ILE A 66 -8.80 -5.61 -8.64
N LYS A 67 -9.51 -6.47 -7.89
CA LYS A 67 -10.96 -6.64 -8.00
C LYS A 67 -11.78 -5.41 -7.60
N GLN A 68 -11.25 -4.51 -6.76
CA GLN A 68 -11.91 -3.24 -6.44
C GLN A 68 -11.72 -2.23 -7.58
N PHE A 69 -10.50 -2.11 -8.13
CA PHE A 69 -10.24 -1.22 -9.27
C PHE A 69 -10.99 -1.65 -10.54
N SER A 70 -11.16 -2.95 -10.79
CA SER A 70 -11.96 -3.46 -11.92
C SER A 70 -13.47 -3.19 -11.81
N LYS A 71 -13.95 -2.56 -10.72
CA LYS A 71 -15.36 -2.22 -10.49
C LYS A 71 -15.61 -0.70 -10.40
N GLN A 72 -14.57 0.11 -10.56
CA GLN A 72 -14.63 1.57 -10.65
C GLN A 72 -14.48 2.01 -12.10
#